data_AF-A0A1G3IHC1-F1
#
_entry.id   AF-A0A1G3IHC1-F1
#
_cell.length_a   1.000
_cell.length_b   1.000
_cell.length_c   1.000
_cell.angle_alpha   90.00
_cell.angle_beta   90.00
_cell.angle_gamma   90.00
#
_symmetry.space_group_name_H-M   'P 1'
#
loop_
_entity.id
_entity.type
_entity.pdbx_description
1 polymer ?
#
loop_
_entity_poly.entity_id
_entity_poly.type
_entity_poly.pdbx_seq_one_letter_code
_entity_poly.pdbx_strand_id
1 'polypeptide(L)'
;MKKKFFLTGFVIAAMAGLVVVVPNPMGDRVISQAKARGYLSYSAAEAMELAFKRCSACHPEEKILKYCSRCGPPFIVVTHFMKRYIDIARAQGVDIEQLRDAEVVAIAQAWNGIIGNWENDWPQKDIKKLLEGDRALITLLETPEKDRPIEAALKDKSVPGVYMRDGLGMENKEKTGAGQQKKEKEPS
;
A
#
# COMPACT_ATOMS: atom_id res chain seq x y z
N MET A 1 -12.94 19.70 -45.70
CA MET A 1 -12.79 18.34 -45.10
C MET A 1 -12.11 18.33 -43.73
N LYS A 2 -11.06 19.14 -43.48
CA LYS A 2 -10.34 19.20 -42.18
C LYS A 2 -11.19 19.54 -40.94
N LYS A 3 -12.16 20.46 -41.06
CA LYS A 3 -13.05 20.83 -39.93
C LYS A 3 -13.96 19.69 -39.45
N LYS A 4 -14.39 18.79 -40.34
CA LYS A 4 -15.22 17.63 -39.97
C LYS A 4 -14.41 16.61 -39.17
N PHE A 5 -13.19 16.30 -39.60
CA PHE A 5 -12.26 15.43 -38.85
C PHE A 5 -11.90 16.00 -37.46
N PHE A 6 -11.71 17.32 -37.37
CA PHE A 6 -11.44 17.98 -36.08
C PHE A 6 -12.65 17.91 -35.13
N LEU A 7 -13.87 18.11 -35.66
CA LEU A 7 -15.09 17.98 -34.86
C LEU A 7 -15.32 16.53 -34.40
N THR A 8 -15.12 15.55 -35.28
CA THR A 8 -15.31 14.13 -34.95
C THR A 8 -14.28 13.67 -33.92
N GLY A 9 -13.02 14.09 -34.05
CA GLY A 9 -11.99 13.81 -33.06
C GLY A 9 -12.27 14.46 -31.70
N PHE A 10 -12.76 15.71 -31.68
CA PHE A 10 -13.15 16.40 -30.46
C PHE A 10 -14.34 15.76 -29.77
N VAL A 11 -15.36 15.33 -30.52
CA VAL A 11 -16.54 14.63 -29.97
C VAL A 11 -16.16 13.27 -29.39
N ILE A 12 -15.29 12.50 -30.05
CA ILE A 12 -14.81 11.21 -29.52
C ILE A 12 -13.98 11.44 -28.25
N ALA A 13 -13.09 12.43 -28.23
CA ALA A 13 -12.31 12.79 -27.05
C ALA A 13 -13.20 13.27 -25.89
N ALA A 14 -14.23 14.07 -26.18
CA ALA A 14 -15.19 14.55 -25.18
C ALA A 14 -16.04 13.41 -24.61
N MET A 15 -16.49 12.47 -25.46
CA MET A 15 -17.23 11.28 -25.01
C MET A 15 -16.35 10.35 -24.17
N ALA A 16 -15.10 10.12 -24.57
CA ALA A 16 -14.15 9.36 -23.79
C ALA A 16 -13.85 10.04 -22.44
N GLY A 17 -13.72 11.37 -22.42
CA GLY A 17 -13.59 12.15 -21.19
C GLY A 17 -14.82 12.03 -20.29
N LEU A 18 -16.03 12.05 -20.86
CA LEU A 18 -17.28 11.91 -20.10
C LEU A 18 -17.39 10.53 -19.44
N VAL A 19 -16.95 9.46 -20.12
CA VAL A 19 -16.95 8.09 -19.56
C VAL A 19 -15.99 7.96 -18.37
N VAL A 20 -14.95 8.80 -18.28
CA VAL A 20 -14.01 8.82 -17.15
C VAL A 20 -14.50 9.71 -16.00
N VAL A 21 -15.20 10.80 -16.31
CA VAL A 21 -15.62 11.81 -15.31
C VAL A 21 -16.98 11.47 -14.67
N VAL A 22 -17.88 10.80 -15.38
CA VAL A 22 -19.18 10.38 -14.84
C VAL A 22 -19.04 9.02 -14.15
N PRO A 23 -19.40 8.87 -12.87
CA PRO A 23 -19.29 7.60 -12.16
C PRO A 23 -20.16 6.55 -12.86
N ASN A 24 -19.49 5.60 -13.52
CA ASN A 24 -20.11 4.51 -14.25
C ASN A 24 -19.21 3.26 -14.20
N PRO A 25 -19.78 2.06 -14.22
CA PRO A 25 -19.03 0.82 -14.03
C PRO A 25 -18.01 0.50 -15.13
N MET A 26 -18.14 1.09 -16.33
CA MET A 26 -17.12 1.00 -17.38
C MET A 26 -15.93 1.91 -17.08
N GLY A 27 -16.18 3.13 -16.61
CA GLY A 27 -15.19 4.11 -16.17
C GLY A 27 -14.32 3.54 -15.06
N ASP A 28 -14.93 2.91 -14.04
CA ASP A 28 -14.18 2.31 -12.92
C ASP A 28 -13.25 1.18 -13.38
N ARG A 29 -13.69 0.37 -14.35
CA ARG A 29 -12.83 -0.68 -14.96
C ARG A 29 -11.67 -0.08 -15.74
N VAL A 30 -11.92 0.99 -16.50
CA VAL A 30 -10.87 1.69 -17.27
C VAL A 30 -9.86 2.34 -16.32
N ILE A 31 -10.33 3.03 -15.28
CA ILE A 31 -9.49 3.66 -14.25
C ILE A 31 -8.67 2.60 -13.51
N SER A 32 -9.29 1.49 -13.09
CA SER A 32 -8.62 0.38 -12.42
C SER A 32 -7.54 -0.24 -13.32
N GLN A 33 -7.84 -0.49 -14.60
CA GLN A 33 -6.83 -0.97 -15.55
C GLN A 33 -5.70 0.04 -15.79
N ALA A 34 -6.01 1.33 -15.85
CA ALA A 34 -5.03 2.38 -16.02
C ALA A 34 -4.09 2.46 -14.80
N LYS A 35 -4.63 2.34 -13.58
CA LYS A 35 -3.85 2.25 -12.34
C LYS A 35 -2.96 1.01 -12.28
N ALA A 36 -3.52 -0.15 -12.60
CA ALA A 36 -2.77 -1.40 -12.60
C ALA A 36 -1.65 -1.40 -13.67
N ARG A 37 -1.77 -0.59 -14.74
CA ARG A 37 -0.71 -0.37 -15.74
C ARG A 37 0.28 0.76 -15.35
N GLY A 38 0.07 1.42 -14.21
CA GLY A 38 0.91 2.52 -13.74
C GLY A 38 0.66 3.88 -14.38
N TYR A 39 -0.44 4.05 -15.15
CA TYR A 39 -0.79 5.36 -15.73
C TYR A 39 -1.44 6.32 -14.72
N LEU A 40 -2.00 5.78 -13.64
CA LEU A 40 -2.62 6.53 -12.56
C LEU A 40 -2.11 5.99 -11.24
N SER A 41 -1.87 6.88 -10.27
CA SER A 41 -1.46 6.49 -8.91
C SER A 41 -2.65 5.97 -8.11
N TYR A 42 -2.39 5.00 -7.23
CA TYR A 42 -3.34 4.59 -6.19
C TYR A 42 -3.37 5.65 -5.08
N SER A 43 -4.56 5.97 -4.59
CA SER A 43 -4.71 6.65 -3.31
C SER A 43 -4.47 5.68 -2.15
N ALA A 44 -4.25 6.22 -0.94
CA ALA A 44 -4.08 5.39 0.25
C ALA A 44 -5.28 4.49 0.53
N ALA A 45 -6.51 4.99 0.39
CA ALA A 45 -7.73 4.21 0.62
C ALA A 45 -7.87 3.06 -0.39
N GLU A 46 -7.58 3.32 -1.67
CA GLU A 46 -7.63 2.29 -2.71
C GLU A 46 -6.52 1.25 -2.54
N ALA A 47 -5.33 1.67 -2.11
CA ALA A 47 -4.22 0.77 -1.81
C ALA A 47 -4.56 -0.15 -0.62
N MET A 48 -5.23 0.38 0.40
CA MET A 48 -5.75 -0.43 1.52
C MET A 48 -6.78 -1.44 1.03
N GLU A 49 -7.81 -1.01 0.30
CA GLU A 49 -8.85 -1.89 -0.21
C GLU A 49 -8.25 -3.01 -1.07
N LEU A 50 -7.31 -2.66 -1.95
CA LEU A 50 -6.57 -3.63 -2.77
C LEU A 50 -5.77 -4.61 -1.91
N ALA A 51 -5.06 -4.12 -0.88
CA ALA A 51 -4.26 -4.94 0.03
C ALA A 51 -5.13 -5.93 0.80
N PHE A 52 -6.24 -5.48 1.39
CA PHE A 52 -7.19 -6.36 2.07
C PHE A 52 -7.79 -7.37 1.10
N LYS A 53 -8.33 -6.92 -0.03
CA LYS A 53 -8.94 -7.81 -1.04
C LYS A 53 -8.00 -8.91 -1.52
N ARG A 54 -6.73 -8.57 -1.79
CA ARG A 54 -5.75 -9.53 -2.32
C ARG A 54 -5.23 -10.48 -1.25
N CYS A 55 -4.91 -9.98 -0.05
CA CYS A 55 -4.37 -10.81 1.01
C CYS A 55 -5.44 -11.67 1.70
N SER A 56 -6.68 -11.18 1.80
CA SER A 56 -7.79 -11.92 2.42
C SER A 56 -8.28 -13.10 1.58
N ALA A 57 -7.93 -13.14 0.30
CA ALA A 57 -8.20 -14.28 -0.57
C ALA A 57 -7.47 -15.57 -0.12
N CYS A 58 -6.36 -15.44 0.62
CA CYS A 58 -5.55 -16.59 1.07
C CYS A 58 -5.39 -16.67 2.60
N HIS A 59 -5.62 -15.58 3.32
CA HIS A 59 -5.41 -15.51 4.77
C HIS A 59 -6.59 -14.81 5.46
N PRO A 60 -7.00 -15.23 6.66
CA PRO A 60 -7.96 -14.46 7.43
C PRO A 60 -7.36 -13.09 7.81
N GLU A 61 -8.19 -12.04 7.78
CA GLU A 61 -7.75 -10.67 8.05
C GLU A 61 -7.00 -10.53 9.38
N GLU A 62 -7.49 -11.19 10.44
CA GLU A 62 -6.86 -11.21 11.75
C GLU A 62 -5.40 -11.69 11.72
N LYS A 63 -5.08 -12.67 10.87
CA LYS A 63 -3.71 -13.17 10.72
C LYS A 63 -2.82 -12.13 10.05
N ILE A 64 -3.36 -11.38 9.09
CA ILE A 64 -2.62 -10.34 8.38
C ILE A 64 -2.35 -9.15 9.31
N LEU A 65 -3.35 -8.74 10.09
CA LEU A 65 -3.23 -7.62 11.03
C LEU A 65 -2.31 -7.91 12.22
N LYS A 66 -2.15 -9.19 12.58
CA LYS A 66 -1.20 -9.67 13.61
C LYS A 66 0.19 -9.97 13.05
N TYR A 67 0.49 -9.56 11.83
CA TYR A 67 1.81 -9.75 11.25
C TYR A 67 2.87 -9.03 12.10
N CYS A 68 3.89 -9.77 12.54
CA CYS A 68 4.97 -9.21 13.34
C CYS A 68 6.02 -8.57 12.42
N SER A 69 6.10 -7.24 12.43
CA SER A 69 7.11 -6.45 11.71
C SER A 69 8.56 -6.81 12.08
N ARG A 70 8.79 -7.37 13.27
CA ARG A 70 10.13 -7.78 13.71
C ARG A 70 10.56 -9.15 13.17
N CYS A 71 9.63 -10.09 13.09
CA CYS A 71 9.94 -11.49 12.79
C CYS A 71 9.69 -11.84 11.33
N GLY A 72 8.83 -11.08 10.66
CA GLY A 72 8.50 -11.29 9.26
C GLY A 72 9.44 -10.55 8.30
N PRO A 73 9.60 -11.05 7.05
CA PRO A 73 10.26 -10.29 6.01
C PRO A 73 9.53 -8.96 5.71
N PRO A 74 10.20 -7.92 5.19
CA PRO A 74 9.55 -6.67 4.80
C PRO A 74 8.45 -6.92 3.76
N PHE A 75 7.37 -6.12 3.75
CA PHE A 75 6.23 -6.38 2.85
C PHE A 75 6.59 -6.28 1.38
N ILE A 76 7.64 -5.53 1.03
CA ILE A 76 8.19 -5.52 -0.32
C ILE A 76 8.63 -6.93 -0.78
N VAL A 77 9.19 -7.74 0.12
CA VAL A 77 9.58 -9.13 -0.16
C VAL A 77 8.35 -10.03 -0.17
N VAL A 78 7.43 -9.86 0.77
CA VAL A 78 6.18 -10.65 0.82
C VAL A 78 5.38 -10.49 -0.47
N THR A 79 5.21 -9.25 -0.93
CA THR A 79 4.45 -8.94 -2.15
C THR A 79 5.16 -9.40 -3.42
N HIS A 80 6.50 -9.37 -3.45
CA HIS A 80 7.29 -10.02 -4.51
C HIS A 80 6.98 -11.52 -4.61
N PHE A 81 7.06 -12.25 -3.50
CA PHE A 81 6.77 -13.69 -3.50
C PHE A 81 5.31 -14.00 -3.80
N MET A 82 4.37 -13.14 -3.38
CA MET A 82 2.96 -13.26 -3.74
C MET A 82 2.77 -13.17 -5.26
N LYS A 83 3.38 -12.17 -5.91
CA LYS A 83 3.37 -12.04 -7.38
C LYS A 83 3.96 -13.28 -8.05
N ARG A 84 5.12 -13.75 -7.58
CA ARG A 84 5.80 -14.94 -8.11
C ARG A 84 4.98 -16.22 -7.95
N TYR A 85 4.33 -16.39 -6.80
CA TYR A 85 3.43 -17.51 -6.54
C TYR A 85 2.25 -17.52 -7.52
N ILE A 86 1.63 -16.36 -7.77
CA ILE A 86 0.53 -16.25 -8.75
C ILE A 86 1.02 -16.61 -10.15
N ASP A 87 2.21 -16.15 -10.55
CA ASP A 87 2.78 -16.52 -11.85
C ASP A 87 2.95 -18.04 -12.00
N ILE A 88 3.46 -18.71 -10.95
CA ILE A 88 3.61 -20.17 -10.92
C ILE A 88 2.24 -20.87 -10.95
N ALA A 89 1.29 -20.43 -10.12
CA ALA A 89 -0.04 -21.02 -10.04
C ALA A 89 -0.79 -20.91 -11.38
N ARG A 90 -0.68 -19.77 -12.06
CA ARG A 90 -1.24 -19.58 -13.41
C ARG A 90 -0.54 -20.47 -14.45
N ALA A 91 0.78 -20.63 -14.37
CA ALA A 91 1.51 -21.56 -15.24
C ALA A 91 1.08 -23.03 -15.03
N GLN A 92 0.55 -23.35 -13.84
CA GLN A 92 -0.03 -24.66 -13.50
C GLN A 92 -1.53 -24.78 -13.83
N GLY A 93 -2.14 -23.75 -14.44
CA GLY A 93 -3.54 -23.76 -14.87
C GLY A 93 -4.54 -23.31 -13.80
N VAL A 94 -4.11 -22.75 -12.67
CA VAL A 94 -5.00 -22.17 -11.68
C VAL A 94 -5.45 -20.77 -12.13
N ASP A 95 -6.76 -20.54 -12.17
CA ASP A 95 -7.33 -19.25 -12.53
C ASP A 95 -7.26 -18.27 -11.34
N ILE A 96 -6.14 -17.56 -11.23
CA ILE A 96 -5.92 -16.50 -10.23
C ILE A 96 -5.60 -15.20 -10.97
N GLU A 97 -6.26 -14.10 -10.61
CA GLU A 97 -6.00 -12.79 -11.20
C GLU A 97 -4.56 -12.35 -10.98
N GLN A 98 -3.84 -12.05 -12.07
CA GLN A 98 -2.44 -11.64 -12.02
C GLN A 98 -2.28 -10.29 -11.30
N LEU A 99 -1.22 -10.18 -10.49
CA LEU A 99 -0.80 -8.93 -9.87
C LEU A 99 0.17 -8.17 -10.77
N ARG A 100 -0.11 -6.90 -11.01
CA ARG A 100 0.76 -6.01 -11.78
C ARG A 100 1.68 -5.20 -10.87
N ASP A 101 2.77 -4.70 -11.43
CA ASP A 101 3.79 -3.94 -10.72
C ASP A 101 3.22 -2.80 -9.85
N ALA A 102 2.30 -2.00 -10.40
CA ALA A 102 1.67 -0.90 -9.66
C ALA A 102 0.81 -1.39 -8.49
N GLU A 103 0.15 -2.53 -8.63
CA GLU A 103 -0.64 -3.15 -7.55
C GLU A 103 0.28 -3.66 -6.44
N VAL A 104 1.36 -4.35 -6.79
CA VAL A 104 2.32 -4.91 -5.83
C VAL A 104 2.98 -3.78 -5.03
N VAL A 105 3.37 -2.69 -5.70
CA VAL A 105 3.92 -1.49 -5.05
C VAL A 105 2.89 -0.82 -4.13
N ALA A 106 1.62 -0.72 -4.55
CA ALA A 106 0.57 -0.14 -3.72
C ALA A 106 0.28 -0.99 -2.47
N ILE A 107 0.23 -2.33 -2.62
CA ILE A 107 0.00 -3.26 -1.52
C ILE A 107 1.16 -3.22 -0.51
N ALA A 108 2.41 -3.20 -0.99
CA ALA A 108 3.59 -3.11 -0.13
C ALA A 108 3.54 -1.83 0.71
N GLN A 109 3.29 -0.68 0.08
CA GLN A 109 3.15 0.60 0.77
C GLN A 109 1.98 0.63 1.76
N ALA A 110 0.85 0.02 1.42
CA ALA A 110 -0.30 -0.04 2.32
C ALA A 110 0.04 -0.80 3.61
N TRP A 111 0.63 -1.99 3.49
CA TRP A 111 0.99 -2.78 4.67
C TRP A 111 2.15 -2.20 5.48
N ASN A 112 3.14 -1.58 4.81
CA ASN A 112 4.18 -0.82 5.49
C ASN A 112 3.58 0.31 6.34
N GLY A 113 2.66 1.09 5.77
CA GLY A 113 1.98 2.17 6.48
C GLY A 113 1.11 1.70 7.66
N ILE A 114 0.42 0.56 7.52
CA ILE A 114 -0.49 0.02 8.54
C ILE A 114 0.26 -0.69 9.68
N ILE A 115 1.22 -1.56 9.35
CA ILE A 115 1.84 -2.50 10.30
C ILE A 115 3.22 -2.01 10.75
N GLY A 116 3.87 -1.16 9.96
CA GLY A 116 5.18 -0.61 10.30
C GLY A 116 6.34 -1.60 10.14
N ASN A 117 6.26 -2.48 9.13
CA ASN A 117 7.32 -3.43 8.78
C ASN A 117 8.24 -2.85 7.70
N TRP A 118 9.03 -1.87 8.10
CA TRP A 118 9.85 -1.05 7.19
C TRP A 118 11.10 -1.78 6.73
N GLU A 119 11.56 -1.47 5.52
CA GLU A 119 12.75 -2.11 4.93
C GLU A 119 14.06 -1.76 5.64
N ASN A 120 14.09 -0.71 6.46
CA ASN A 120 15.31 -0.20 7.10
C ASN A 120 15.89 -1.15 8.15
N ASP A 121 15.06 -2.02 8.72
CA ASP A 121 15.50 -3.01 9.71
C ASP A 121 16.24 -4.21 9.07
N TRP A 122 16.29 -4.25 7.73
CA TRP A 122 16.89 -5.33 6.95
C TRP A 122 18.06 -4.83 6.09
N PRO A 123 19.13 -5.65 5.89
CA PRO A 123 20.22 -5.27 4.99
C PRO A 123 19.70 -5.12 3.55
N GLN A 124 19.85 -3.92 3.00
CA GLN A 124 19.39 -3.56 1.65
C GLN A 124 19.87 -4.51 0.55
N LYS A 125 21.12 -5.01 0.66
CA LYS A 125 21.68 -5.99 -0.28
C LYS A 125 20.89 -7.31 -0.31
N ASP A 126 20.37 -7.73 0.84
CA ASP A 126 19.66 -9.01 0.99
C ASP A 126 18.23 -8.86 0.46
N ILE A 127 17.60 -7.71 0.71
CA ILE A 127 16.31 -7.36 0.10
C ILE A 127 16.43 -7.36 -1.43
N LYS A 128 17.41 -6.64 -2.00
CA LYS A 128 17.60 -6.60 -3.46
C LYS A 128 17.85 -7.98 -4.06
N LYS A 129 18.56 -8.85 -3.35
CA LYS A 129 18.77 -10.25 -3.76
C LYS A 129 17.44 -11.03 -3.78
N LEU A 130 16.60 -10.87 -2.75
CA LEU A 130 15.31 -11.53 -2.65
C LEU A 130 14.28 -11.03 -3.68
N LEU A 131 14.41 -9.80 -4.16
CA LEU A 131 13.53 -9.24 -5.18
C LEU A 131 13.84 -9.72 -6.61
N GLU A 132 14.93 -10.47 -6.82
CA GLU A 132 15.28 -11.11 -8.10
C GLU A 132 15.19 -10.20 -9.34
N GLY A 133 15.45 -8.90 -9.18
CA GLY A 133 15.38 -7.92 -10.28
C GLY A 133 13.98 -7.34 -10.55
N ASP A 134 13.00 -7.52 -9.65
CA ASP A 134 11.70 -6.84 -9.71
C ASP A 134 11.90 -5.32 -9.62
N ARG A 135 11.95 -4.68 -10.79
CA ARG A 135 12.30 -3.26 -10.91
C ARG A 135 11.34 -2.36 -10.16
N ALA A 136 10.04 -2.67 -10.17
CA ALA A 136 9.05 -1.82 -9.52
C ALA A 136 9.26 -1.78 -8.00
N LEU A 137 9.53 -2.94 -7.40
CA LEU A 137 9.82 -3.04 -5.98
C LEU A 137 11.23 -2.55 -5.64
N ILE A 138 12.23 -2.77 -6.50
CA ILE A 138 13.56 -2.18 -6.29
C ILE A 138 13.50 -0.65 -6.32
N THR A 139 12.72 -0.07 -7.24
CA THR A 139 12.50 1.39 -7.27
C THR A 139 11.78 1.86 -6.01
N LEU A 140 10.78 1.13 -5.51
CA LEU A 140 10.13 1.45 -4.23
C LEU A 140 11.14 1.41 -3.06
N LEU A 141 11.98 0.37 -3.00
CA LEU A 141 13.03 0.24 -1.99
C LEU A 141 13.99 1.42 -1.98
N GLU A 142 14.38 1.89 -3.17
CA GLU A 142 15.29 3.02 -3.36
C GLU A 142 14.60 4.38 -3.16
N THR A 143 13.26 4.43 -3.18
CA THR A 143 12.48 5.64 -2.90
C THR A 143 12.48 5.90 -1.40
N PRO A 144 12.92 7.08 -0.92
CA PRO A 144 12.86 7.41 0.51
C PRO A 144 11.43 7.38 1.06
N GLU A 145 11.24 6.95 2.31
CA GLU A 145 9.90 6.86 2.94
C GLU A 145 9.06 8.15 2.83
N LYS A 146 9.70 9.31 2.98
CA LYS A 146 9.06 10.63 2.87
C LYS A 146 8.43 10.89 1.49
N ASP A 147 8.92 10.20 0.46
CA ASP A 147 8.49 10.35 -0.93
C ASP A 147 7.51 9.23 -1.35
N ARG A 148 7.07 8.39 -0.39
CA ARG A 148 6.10 7.31 -0.59
C ARG A 148 4.71 7.75 -0.10
N PRO A 149 3.82 8.21 -1.00
CA PRO A 149 2.60 8.94 -0.61
C PRO A 149 1.57 8.05 0.11
N ILE A 150 1.52 6.76 -0.19
CA ILE A 150 0.59 5.82 0.47
C ILE A 150 1.07 5.54 1.89
N GLU A 151 2.36 5.25 2.06
CA GLU A 151 2.98 5.02 3.38
C GLU A 151 2.83 6.27 4.26
N ALA A 152 3.19 7.45 3.75
CA ALA A 152 3.08 8.70 4.49
C ALA A 152 1.63 9.03 4.91
N ALA A 153 0.63 8.68 4.09
CA ALA A 153 -0.77 8.90 4.38
C ALA A 153 -1.38 7.88 5.36
N LEU A 154 -0.74 6.72 5.55
CA LEU A 154 -1.21 5.64 6.42
C LEU A 154 -0.39 5.50 7.70
N LYS A 155 0.84 6.02 7.72
CA LYS A 155 1.70 6.07 8.89
C LYS A 155 0.94 6.67 10.07
N ASP A 156 1.04 5.99 11.21
CA ASP A 156 0.39 6.36 12.48
C ASP A 156 -1.15 6.30 12.47
N LYS A 157 -1.79 5.82 11.41
CA LYS A 157 -3.24 5.55 11.42
C LYS A 157 -3.53 4.20 12.07
N SER A 158 -4.46 4.21 13.02
CA SER A 158 -4.94 2.98 13.65
C SER A 158 -6.01 2.30 12.81
N VAL A 159 -5.69 1.08 12.38
CA VAL A 159 -6.67 0.14 11.82
C VAL A 159 -7.05 -0.83 12.93
N PRO A 160 -8.34 -0.99 13.27
CA PRO A 160 -8.78 -1.91 14.31
C PRO A 160 -8.24 -3.32 14.08
N GLY A 161 -7.65 -3.92 15.12
CA GLY A 161 -7.10 -5.28 15.07
C GLY A 161 -5.63 -5.38 14.63
N VAL A 162 -4.99 -4.29 14.19
CA VAL A 162 -3.54 -4.25 14.02
C VAL A 162 -2.87 -4.35 15.37
N TYR A 163 -1.89 -5.26 15.48
CA TYR A 163 -1.03 -5.28 16.66
C TYR A 163 -0.08 -4.07 16.60
N MET A 164 -0.47 -2.97 17.25
CA MET A 164 0.46 -1.87 17.52
C MET A 164 1.30 -2.24 18.74
N ARG A 165 2.62 -2.15 18.59
CA ARG A 165 3.53 -2.28 19.73
C ARG A 165 3.39 -1.04 20.61
N ASP A 166 2.47 -1.07 21.56
CA ASP A 166 2.46 -0.09 22.65
C ASP A 166 3.82 -0.13 23.36
N GLY A 167 4.60 0.96 23.27
CA GLY A 167 5.61 1.27 24.29
C GLY A 167 7.06 0.81 24.10
N LEU A 168 7.58 0.64 22.87
CA LEU A 168 9.04 0.58 22.67
C LEU A 168 9.41 1.51 21.50
N GLY A 169 10.13 2.59 21.78
CA GLY A 169 10.62 3.56 20.79
C GLY A 169 9.99 4.97 20.85
N MET A 170 8.95 5.18 21.68
CA MET A 170 8.46 6.51 22.03
C MET A 170 9.22 7.03 23.27
N GLU A 171 10.54 7.20 23.15
CA GLU A 171 11.27 7.98 24.14
C GLU A 171 11.11 9.48 23.85
N ASN A 172 10.49 10.16 24.80
CA ASN A 172 10.60 11.60 25.07
C ASN A 172 9.91 12.58 24.12
N LYS A 173 8.58 12.58 24.07
CA LYS A 173 7.81 13.79 23.68
C LYS A 173 6.52 14.01 24.49
N GLU A 174 6.51 13.73 25.79
CA GLU A 174 5.39 14.20 26.64
C GLU A 174 5.73 14.26 28.13
N LYS A 175 6.80 14.99 28.48
CA LYS A 175 7.00 15.47 29.86
C LYS A 175 7.56 16.89 29.88
N THR A 176 6.88 17.80 29.19
CA THR A 176 7.00 19.24 29.44
C THR A 176 5.62 19.87 29.38
N GLY A 177 4.95 19.90 30.52
CA GLY A 177 3.81 20.80 30.75
C GLY A 177 2.68 20.18 31.57
N ALA A 178 2.42 20.78 32.74
CA ALA A 178 1.28 20.56 33.65
C ALA A 178 1.32 19.26 34.49
N GLY A 179 1.35 19.28 35.81
CA GLY A 179 1.28 20.40 36.73
C GLY A 179 1.78 20.00 38.12
N GLN A 180 2.51 20.92 38.74
CA GLN A 180 2.64 20.98 40.19
C GLN A 180 1.28 21.27 40.84
N GLN A 181 1.14 20.78 42.08
CA GLN A 181 0.14 21.04 43.14
C GLN A 181 -0.55 19.73 43.55
N LYS A 182 -0.56 19.28 44.80
CA LYS A 182 -0.24 19.89 46.09
C LYS A 182 -0.04 18.77 47.12
N LYS A 183 0.91 18.97 48.04
CA LYS A 183 0.94 18.32 49.37
C LYS A 183 -0.34 18.64 50.12
N GLU A 184 -0.87 17.67 50.87
CA GLU A 184 -1.34 17.79 52.27
C GLU A 184 -1.84 16.41 52.74
N LYS A 185 -1.09 15.74 53.62
CA LYS A 185 -1.32 15.61 55.07
C LYS A 185 -2.32 14.50 55.45
N GLU A 186 -1.78 13.39 55.97
CA GLU A 186 -2.38 12.56 57.04
C GLU A 186 -2.90 13.46 58.18
N PRO A 187 -3.94 13.08 58.96
CA PRO A 187 -3.98 11.86 59.81
C PRO A 187 -5.39 11.18 59.82
N SER A 188 -5.69 10.04 60.45
CA SER A 188 -5.16 9.30 61.61
C SER A 188 -5.38 7.79 61.42
#